data_AF-B2TLJ5-F1
#
_entry.id   AF-B2TLJ5-F1
#
_cell.length_a   1.000
_cell.length_b   1.000
_cell.length_c   1.000
_cell.angle_alpha   90.00
_cell.angle_beta   90.00
_cell.angle_gamma   90.00
#
_symmetry.space_group_name_H-M   'P 1'
#
loop_
_entity.id
_entity.type
_entity.pdbx_description
1 polymer ?
#
loop_
_entity_poly.entity_id
_entity_poly.type
_entity_poly.pdbx_seq_one_letter_code
_entity_poly.pdbx_strand_id
1 'polypeptide(L)'
;MKILIQLAYIIFIIMFILGSICISRKLMKKFNFNRWVIAFTAPLILIIPSVFLKNIHPFIWGILGGVFIVFCILFFEINTRISETKGTKTAMDYRKTKIN
;
A
#
# COMPACT_ATOMS: atom_id res chain seq x y z
N MET A 1 0.25 13.08 31.46
CA MET A 1 0.41 11.68 30.97
C MET A 1 -0.34 11.39 29.67
N LYS A 2 -1.63 11.74 29.53
CA LYS A 2 -2.43 11.42 28.32
C LYS A 2 -1.87 12.01 27.01
N ILE A 3 -1.44 13.29 27.02
CA ILE A 3 -0.85 13.97 25.84
C ILE A 3 0.45 13.29 25.37
N LEU A 4 1.32 12.88 26.30
CA LEU A 4 2.61 12.28 25.95
C LEU A 4 2.43 10.92 25.27
N ILE A 5 1.46 10.14 25.75
CA ILE A 5 1.08 8.85 25.17
C ILE A 5 0.46 9.03 23.78
N GLN A 6 -0.39 10.04 23.59
CA GLN A 6 -0.96 10.36 22.27
C GLN A 6 0.12 10.77 21.26
N LEU A 7 1.08 11.60 21.68
CA LEU A 7 2.22 11.99 20.84
C LEU A 7 3.06 10.78 20.43
N ALA A 8 3.35 9.87 21.37
CA ALA A 8 4.07 8.64 21.08
C ALA A 8 3.33 7.77 20.04
N TYR A 9 2.00 7.67 20.14
CA TYR A 9 1.17 6.95 19.15
C TYR A 9 1.24 7.58 17.76
N ILE A 10 1.18 8.91 17.66
CA ILE A 10 1.28 9.63 16.39
C ILE A 10 2.63 9.36 15.73
N ILE A 11 3.72 9.50 16.50
CA ILE A 11 5.09 9.23 16.01
C ILE A 11 5.20 7.78 15.54
N PHE A 12 4.67 6.84 16.31
CA PHE A 12 4.67 5.42 15.95
C PHE A 12 3.91 5.15 14.65
N ILE A 13 2.71 5.72 14.47
CA ILE A 13 1.91 5.60 13.24
C ILE A 13 2.69 6.17 12.04
N ILE A 14 3.32 7.34 12.19
CA ILE A 14 4.12 7.96 11.14
C ILE A 14 5.29 7.06 10.75
N MET A 15 6.04 6.54 11.73
CA MET A 15 7.13 5.59 11.47
C MET A 15 6.63 4.32 10.79
N PHE A 16 5.48 3.80 11.20
CA PHE A 16 4.86 2.63 10.61
C PHE A 16 4.50 2.86 9.14
N ILE A 17 3.89 4.00 8.80
CA ILE A 17 3.55 4.38 7.42
C ILE A 17 4.82 4.50 6.58
N LEU A 18 5.84 5.22 7.06
CA LEU A 18 7.12 5.39 6.37
C LEU A 18 7.83 4.04 6.14
N GLY A 19 7.85 3.19 7.15
CA GLY A 19 8.39 1.83 7.05
C GLY A 19 7.64 1.01 6.01
N SER A 20 6.32 1.08 6.00
CA SER A 20 5.45 0.38 5.04
C SER A 20 5.71 0.82 3.59
N ILE A 21 5.93 2.12 3.36
CA ILE A 21 6.33 2.65 2.05
C ILE A 21 7.70 2.09 1.63
N CYS A 22 8.69 2.11 2.53
CA CYS A 22 10.03 1.59 2.23
C CYS A 22 9.99 0.09 1.89
N ILE A 23 9.22 -0.68 2.64
CA ILE A 23 8.99 -2.12 2.40
C ILE A 23 8.31 -2.32 1.04
N SER A 24 7.25 -1.55 0.75
CA SER A 24 6.51 -1.62 -0.51
C SER A 24 7.42 -1.37 -1.72
N ARG A 25 8.25 -0.32 -1.65
CA ARG A 25 9.27 -0.01 -2.68
C ARG A 25 10.26 -1.14 -2.90
N LYS A 26 10.77 -1.75 -1.82
CA LYS A 26 11.71 -2.88 -1.92
C LYS A 26 11.03 -4.10 -2.54
N LEU A 27 9.80 -4.39 -2.16
CA LEU A 27 9.00 -5.49 -2.70
C LEU A 27 8.74 -5.33 -4.20
N MET A 28 8.33 -4.14 -4.66
CA MET A 28 8.15 -3.89 -6.10
C MET A 28 9.44 -3.99 -6.91
N LYS A 29 10.61 -3.65 -6.33
CA LYS A 29 11.89 -3.82 -7.04
C LYS A 29 12.22 -5.29 -7.28
N LYS A 30 11.79 -6.18 -6.38
CA LYS A 30 12.13 -7.61 -6.43
C LYS A 30 11.05 -8.45 -7.13
N PHE A 31 9.79 -8.02 -7.09
CA PHE A 31 8.65 -8.78 -7.61
C PHE A 31 7.76 -7.90 -8.50
N ASN A 32 7.42 -8.42 -9.68
CA ASN A 32 6.38 -7.87 -10.54
C ASN A 32 5.00 -8.27 -10.02
N PHE A 33 4.50 -7.55 -9.03
CA PHE A 33 3.16 -7.77 -8.54
C PHE A 33 2.11 -7.32 -9.55
N ASN A 34 1.16 -8.20 -9.86
CA ASN A 34 0.00 -7.83 -10.65
C ASN A 34 -0.96 -6.97 -9.80
N ARG A 35 -1.27 -5.75 -10.30
CA ARG A 35 -2.15 -4.79 -9.63
C ARG A 35 -3.50 -5.39 -9.23
N TRP A 36 -4.07 -6.23 -10.09
CA TRP A 36 -5.38 -6.85 -9.86
C TRP A 36 -5.36 -7.86 -8.71
N VAL A 37 -4.25 -8.58 -8.56
CA VAL A 37 -4.09 -9.53 -7.45
C VAL A 37 -4.09 -8.76 -6.14
N ILE A 38 -3.31 -7.69 -6.02
CA ILE A 38 -3.24 -6.87 -4.79
C ILE A 38 -4.60 -6.25 -4.47
N ALA A 39 -5.28 -5.69 -5.48
CA ALA A 39 -6.61 -5.10 -5.31
C ALA A 39 -7.64 -6.09 -4.77
N PHE A 40 -7.56 -7.34 -5.22
CA PHE A 40 -8.47 -8.40 -4.78
C PHE A 40 -8.07 -8.97 -3.42
N THR A 41 -6.77 -9.16 -3.16
CA THR A 41 -6.27 -9.73 -1.90
C THR A 41 -6.37 -8.76 -0.72
N ALA A 42 -6.24 -7.45 -0.95
CA ALA A 42 -6.27 -6.45 0.12
C ALA A 42 -7.54 -6.55 0.99
N PRO A 43 -8.77 -6.47 0.46
CA PRO A 43 -9.98 -6.60 1.28
C PRO A 43 -10.16 -8.01 1.85
N LEU A 44 -9.69 -9.05 1.16
CA LEU A 44 -9.78 -10.43 1.64
C LEU A 44 -9.00 -10.66 2.95
N ILE A 45 -7.92 -9.91 3.19
CA ILE A 45 -7.17 -9.96 4.46
C ILE A 45 -8.05 -9.63 5.67
N LEU A 46 -9.08 -8.79 5.49
CA LEU A 46 -10.02 -8.43 6.56
C LEU A 46 -11.30 -9.29 6.51
N ILE A 47 -11.78 -9.62 5.32
CA ILE A 47 -13.03 -10.37 5.12
C ILE A 47 -12.88 -11.83 5.53
N ILE A 48 -11.79 -12.51 5.18
CA ILE A 48 -11.62 -13.93 5.52
C ILE A 48 -11.64 -14.09 7.05
N PRO A 49 -10.83 -13.34 7.82
CA PRO A 49 -10.83 -13.52 9.27
C PRO A 49 -12.19 -13.19 9.88
N SER A 50 -12.89 -12.16 9.42
CA SER A 50 -14.20 -11.78 9.98
C SER A 50 -15.29 -12.84 9.76
N VAL A 51 -15.22 -13.60 8.67
CA VAL A 51 -16.20 -14.66 8.36
C VAL A 51 -15.88 -15.97 9.10
N PHE A 52 -14.60 -16.32 9.20
CA PHE A 52 -14.18 -17.62 9.76
C PHE A 52 -13.91 -17.59 11.28
N LEU A 53 -13.49 -16.45 11.83
CA LEU A 53 -13.23 -16.32 13.27
C LEU A 53 -14.32 -15.49 13.96
N LYS A 54 -15.19 -16.18 14.71
CA LYS A 54 -16.31 -15.54 15.43
C LYS A 54 -15.86 -14.65 16.60
N ASN A 55 -14.67 -14.89 17.17
CA ASN A 55 -14.11 -14.12 18.28
C ASN A 55 -12.63 -13.81 18.00
N ILE A 56 -12.38 -12.74 17.26
CA ILE A 56 -11.02 -12.26 17.00
C ILE A 56 -10.63 -11.29 18.11
N HIS A 57 -9.50 -11.57 18.75
CA HIS A 57 -8.94 -10.67 19.76
C HIS A 57 -8.62 -9.29 19.13
N PRO A 58 -8.90 -8.16 19.80
CA PRO A 58 -8.68 -6.81 19.25
C PRO A 58 -7.25 -6.56 18.75
N PHE A 59 -6.27 -7.20 19.39
CA PHE A 59 -4.87 -7.16 18.95
C PHE A 59 -4.66 -7.73 17.53
N ILE A 60 -5.33 -8.83 17.21
CA ILE A 60 -5.23 -9.48 15.89
C ILE A 60 -5.86 -8.58 14.83
N TRP A 61 -6.98 -7.92 15.15
CA TRP A 61 -7.57 -6.89 14.29
C TRP A 61 -6.62 -5.73 14.00
N GLY A 62 -5.84 -5.29 15.00
CA GLY A 62 -4.79 -4.29 14.82
C GLY A 62 -3.70 -4.74 13.83
N ILE A 63 -3.25 -5.99 13.94
CA ILE A 63 -2.26 -6.56 13.01
C ILE A 63 -2.84 -6.64 11.59
N LEU A 64 -4.04 -7.20 11.43
CA LEU A 64 -4.72 -7.28 10.14
C LEU A 64 -4.91 -5.89 9.51
N GLY A 65 -5.30 -4.89 10.30
CA GLY A 65 -5.40 -3.51 9.87
C GLY A 65 -4.05 -2.95 9.40
N GLY A 66 -2.98 -3.23 10.13
CA GLY A 66 -1.61 -2.87 9.73
C GLY A 66 -1.21 -3.49 8.40
N VAL A 67 -1.46 -4.79 8.22
CA VAL A 67 -1.18 -5.49 6.95
C VAL A 67 -2.04 -4.91 5.81
N PHE A 68 -3.31 -4.64 6.06
CA PHE A 68 -4.20 -4.00 5.09
C PHE A 68 -3.67 -2.65 4.62
N ILE A 69 -3.20 -1.81 5.54
CA ILE A 69 -2.58 -0.51 5.21
C ILE A 69 -1.37 -0.70 4.31
N VAL A 70 -0.50 -1.67 4.59
CA VAL A 70 0.66 -1.99 3.73
C VAL A 70 0.21 -2.37 2.32
N PHE A 71 -0.82 -3.21 2.18
CA PHE A 71 -1.37 -3.59 0.87
C PHE A 71 -1.96 -2.41 0.12
N CYS A 72 -2.65 -1.49 0.81
CA CYS A 72 -3.16 -0.25 0.22
C CYS A 72 -2.02 0.64 -0.29
N ILE A 73 -0.97 0.84 0.51
CA ILE A 73 0.21 1.61 0.10
C ILE A 73 0.88 0.97 -1.12
N LEU A 74 1.05 -0.35 -1.12
CA LEU A 74 1.62 -1.09 -2.24
C LEU A 74 0.78 -0.93 -3.50
N PHE A 75 -0.55 -1.00 -3.39
CA PHE A 75 -1.46 -0.76 -4.51
C PHE A 75 -1.31 0.66 -5.06
N PHE A 76 -1.29 1.67 -4.21
CA PHE A 76 -1.09 3.06 -4.63
C PHE A 76 0.24 3.24 -5.36
N GLU A 77 1.31 2.63 -4.87
CA GLU A 77 2.62 2.83 -5.45
C GLU A 77 2.79 2.12 -6.81
N ILE A 78 2.12 0.96 -7.00
CA ILE A 78 1.98 0.32 -8.32
C ILE A 78 1.22 1.23 -9.27
N ASN A 79 0.14 1.86 -8.82
CA ASN A 79 -0.63 2.81 -9.62
C ASN A 79 0.20 4.01 -10.06
N THR A 80 0.94 4.60 -9.13
CA THR A 80 1.83 5.74 -9.41
C THR A 80 2.85 5.39 -10.47
N ARG A 81 3.54 4.24 -10.34
CA ARG A 81 4.51 3.78 -11.36
C ARG A 81 3.87 3.58 -12.73
N ILE A 82 2.69 2.99 -12.79
CA ILE A 82 1.97 2.78 -14.06
C ILE A 82 1.59 4.13 -14.67
N SER A 83 1.11 5.07 -13.85
CA SER A 83 0.76 6.42 -14.30
C SER A 83 1.97 7.17 -14.85
N GLU A 84 3.11 7.13 -14.14
CA GLU A 84 4.38 7.73 -14.59
C GLU A 84 4.88 7.07 -15.89
N THR A 85 4.83 5.73 -15.98
CA THR A 85 5.27 4.99 -17.17
C THR A 85 4.36 5.26 -18.37
N LYS A 86 3.05 5.42 -18.15
CA LYS A 86 2.12 5.77 -19.22
C LYS A 86 2.28 7.23 -19.63
N GLY A 87 2.36 8.16 -18.70
CA GLY A 87 2.55 9.59 -18.98
C GLY A 87 3.86 9.88 -19.73
N THR A 88 4.95 9.19 -19.38
CA THR A 88 6.21 9.28 -20.12
C THR A 88 6.12 8.70 -21.54
N LYS A 89 5.43 7.56 -21.73
CA LYS A 89 5.17 7.03 -23.08
C LYS A 89 4.36 7.99 -23.93
N THR A 90 3.31 8.60 -23.39
CA THR A 90 2.50 9.57 -24.12
C THR A 90 3.34 10.81 -24.49
N ALA A 91 4.15 11.33 -23.57
CA ALA A 91 5.02 12.48 -23.85
C ALA A 91 6.09 12.19 -24.92
N MET A 92 6.64 10.98 -24.97
CA MET A 92 7.57 10.58 -26.03
C MET A 92 6.89 10.45 -27.40
N ASP A 93 5.65 9.97 -27.44
CA ASP A 93 4.87 9.85 -28.68
C ASP A 93 4.56 11.22 -29.29
N TYR A 94 4.17 12.20 -28.45
CA TYR A 94 3.99 13.60 -28.87
C TYR A 94 5.28 14.22 -29.43
N ARG A 95 6.45 13.86 -28.87
CA ARG A 95 7.72 14.39 -29.36
C ARG A 95 8.09 13.81 -30.73
N LYS A 96 7.80 12.54 -30.99
CA LYS A 96 8.02 11.92 -32.31
C LYS A 96 7.13 12.52 -33.40
N THR A 97 5.89 12.86 -33.08
CA THR A 97 4.94 13.47 -34.04
C THR A 97 5.26 14.92 -34.38
N LYS A 98 6.07 15.63 -33.57
CA LYS A 98 6.43 17.04 -33.79
C LYS A 98 7.74 17.24 -34.56
N ILE A 99 8.48 16.16 -34.85
CA ILE A 99 9.79 16.18 -35.54
C ILE A 99 9.67 15.69 -37.00
N ASN A 100 8.51 15.14 -37.39
CA ASN A 100 8.11 14.93 -38.79
C ASN A 100 7.23 16.09 -39.26
#